data_AF-A0A560LXK6-F1
#
_entry.id   AF-A0A560LXK6-F1
#
_cell.length_a   1.000
_cell.length_b   1.000
_cell.length_c   1.000
_cell.angle_alpha   90.00
_cell.angle_beta   90.00
_cell.angle_gamma   90.00
#
_symmetry.space_group_name_H-M   'P 1'
#
loop_
_entity.id
_entity.type
_entity.pdbx_description
1 polymer ?
#
loop_
_entity_poly.entity_id
_entity_poly.type
_entity_poly.pdbx_seq_one_letter_code
_entity_poly.pdbx_strand_id
1 'polypeptide(L)' 'MVSTRQTIEISKPQHPVNDSYRAVEREEVLEVAFRDFVQMALAAGWNEPEVALTLADIADDYVMALAGRVAEK' A
#
# COMPACT_ATOMS: atom_id res chain seq x y z
N MET A 1 -10.96 20.85 -17.08
CA MET A 1 -10.72 20.40 -15.69
C MET A 1 -9.31 19.85 -15.62
N VAL A 2 -8.42 20.50 -14.87
CA VAL A 2 -7.08 19.95 -14.61
C VAL A 2 -7.25 18.86 -13.56
N SER A 3 -7.11 17.60 -13.95
CA SER A 3 -7.07 16.48 -13.01
C SER A 3 -5.73 16.56 -12.27
N THR A 4 -5.71 17.19 -11.09
CA THR A 4 -4.53 17.15 -10.22
C THR A 4 -4.40 15.73 -9.70
N ARG A 5 -3.51 14.93 -10.32
CA ARG A 5 -3.12 13.64 -9.75
C ARG A 5 -2.40 13.93 -8.43
N GLN A 6 -3.07 13.68 -7.32
CA GLN A 6 -2.41 13.65 -6.02
C GLN A 6 -1.48 12.44 -5.99
N THR A 7 -0.26 12.64 -5.49
CA THR A 7 0.80 11.61 -5.46
C THR A 7 1.00 11.18 -4.02
N ILE A 8 0.97 9.87 -3.75
CA ILE A 8 1.33 9.30 -2.46
C ILE A 8 2.85 9.15 -2.43
N GLU A 9 3.50 9.68 -1.39
CA GLU A 9 4.93 9.52 -1.20
C GLU A 9 5.22 8.44 -0.16
N ILE A 10 6.04 7.45 -0.54
CA ILE A 10 6.51 6.39 0.33
C ILE A 10 8.01 6.60 0.53
N SER A 11 8.42 6.88 1.78
CA SER A 11 9.82 7.08 2.12
C SER A 11 10.62 5.78 1.99
N LYS A 12 11.89 5.90 1.57
CA LYS A 12 12.81 4.76 1.60
C LYS A 12 13.07 4.32 3.06
N PRO A 13 13.35 3.02 3.31
CA PRO A 13 13.74 2.56 4.64
C PRO A 13 14.97 3.33 5.15
N GLN A 14 14.88 3.80 6.38
CA GLN A 14 15.95 4.47 7.13
C GLN A 14 16.78 3.45 7.89
N HIS A 15 16.18 2.33 8.32
CA HIS A 15 16.85 1.26 9.02
C HIS A 15 17.32 0.13 8.08
N PRO A 16 18.48 -0.50 8.34
CA PRO A 16 19.00 -1.61 7.53
C PRO A 16 18.21 -2.90 7.76
N VAL A 17 18.36 -3.87 6.83
CA VAL A 17 17.52 -5.09 6.77
C VAL A 17 17.48 -5.90 8.08
N ASN A 18 18.56 -5.88 8.86
CA ASN A 18 18.70 -6.67 10.08
C ASN A 18 18.29 -5.91 11.36
N ASP A 19 17.78 -4.68 11.22
CA ASP A 19 17.35 -3.86 12.34
C ASP A 19 15.88 -4.14 12.68
N SER A 20 15.60 -4.39 13.96
CA SER A 20 14.24 -4.60 14.46
C SER A 20 13.33 -3.38 14.27
N TYR A 21 13.88 -2.16 14.30
CA TYR A 21 13.10 -0.94 14.08
C TYR A 21 12.62 -0.79 12.64
N ARG A 22 13.22 -1.51 11.68
CA ARG A 22 12.78 -1.50 10.29
C ARG A 22 11.37 -2.05 10.10
N ALA A 23 10.93 -2.98 10.95
CA ALA A 23 9.58 -3.52 10.90
C ALA A 23 8.54 -2.46 11.29
N VAL A 24 8.82 -1.73 12.38
CA VAL A 24 7.98 -0.63 12.87
C VAL A 24 7.92 0.50 11.84
N GLU A 25 9.07 0.92 11.32
CA GLU A 25 9.14 1.96 10.27
C GLU A 25 8.31 1.58 9.03
N ARG A 26 8.43 0.33 8.57
CA ARG A 26 7.64 -0.17 7.43
C ARG A 26 6.14 -0.08 7.72
N GLU A 27 5.70 -0.45 8.91
CA GLU A 27 4.29 -0.39 9.28
C GLU A 27 3.77 1.04 9.29
N GLU A 28 4.49 1.97 9.92
CA GLU A 28 4.10 3.38 9.98
C GLU A 28 4.02 4.02 8.59
N VAL A 29 5.05 3.83 7.75
CA VAL A 29 5.09 4.42 6.40
C VAL A 29 3.97 3.86 5.52
N LEU A 30 3.70 2.57 5.59
CA LEU A 30 2.65 1.95 4.78
C LEU A 30 1.24 2.29 5.29
N GLU A 31 1.03 2.42 6.59
CA GLU A 31 -0.28 2.81 7.15
C GLU A 31 -0.66 4.24 6.72
N VAL A 32 0.29 5.17 6.77
CA VAL A 32 0.07 6.55 6.30
C VAL A 32 -0.28 6.55 4.81
N ALA A 33 0.53 5.87 3.99
CA ALA A 33 0.30 5.79 2.55
C ALA A 33 -1.04 5.13 2.20
N PHE A 34 -1.42 4.08 2.92
CA PHE A 34 -2.69 3.40 2.71
C PHE A 34 -3.89 4.29 3.05
N ARG A 35 -3.82 5.01 4.18
CA ARG A 35 -4.88 5.97 4.56
C ARG A 35 -5.04 7.06 3.52
N ASP A 36 -3.94 7.64 3.03
CA ASP A 36 -3.97 8.69 2.02
C ASP A 36 -4.54 8.15 0.70
N PHE A 37 -4.20 6.92 0.31
CA PHE A 37 -4.80 6.24 -0.84
C PHE A 37 -6.32 6.15 -0.71
N VAL A 38 -6.81 5.61 0.40
CA VAL A 38 -8.26 5.44 0.64
C VAL A 38 -8.95 6.81 0.59
N GLN A 39 -8.41 7.82 1.28
CA GLN A 39 -8.99 9.16 1.28
C GLN A 39 -9.10 9.76 -0.12
N MET A 40 -8.10 9.57 -0.97
CA MET A 40 -8.15 10.04 -2.36
C MET A 40 -9.19 9.29 -3.19
N ALA A 41 -9.34 7.97 -2.99
CA ALA A 41 -10.38 7.19 -3.65
C ALA A 41 -11.78 7.70 -3.23
N LEU A 42 -12.00 7.93 -1.94
CA LEU A 42 -13.27 8.47 -1.44
C LEU A 42 -13.53 9.89 -1.97
N ALA A 43 -12.50 10.75 -2.01
CA ALA A 43 -12.60 12.10 -2.56
C ALA A 43 -12.92 12.11 -4.07
N ALA A 44 -12.54 11.07 -4.80
CA ALA A 44 -12.92 10.87 -6.19
C ALA A 44 -14.37 10.36 -6.38
N GLY A 45 -15.08 10.07 -5.28
CA GLY A 45 -16.48 9.66 -5.27
C GLY A 45 -16.71 8.15 -5.17
N TRP A 46 -15.67 7.36 -4.92
CA TRP A 46 -15.81 5.91 -4.72
C TRP A 46 -16.39 5.57 -3.35
N ASN A 47 -17.10 4.43 -3.28
CA ASN A 47 -17.69 3.94 -2.04
C ASN A 47 -16.64 3.21 -1.18
N GLU A 48 -16.60 3.51 0.12
CA GLU A 48 -15.58 2.97 1.02
C GLU A 48 -15.57 1.44 1.12
N PRO A 49 -16.70 0.74 1.35
CA PRO A 49 -16.78 -0.71 1.23
C PRO A 49 -16.24 -1.30 -0.07
N GLU A 50 -16.57 -0.70 -1.23
CA GLU A 50 -16.09 -1.17 -2.53
C GLU A 50 -14.56 -1.05 -2.64
N VAL A 51 -14.01 0.09 -2.20
CA VAL A 51 -12.57 0.34 -2.19
C VAL A 51 -11.87 -0.65 -1.26
N ALA A 52 -12.40 -0.89 -0.06
CA ALA A 52 -11.82 -1.81 0.91
C ALA A 52 -11.78 -3.26 0.39
N LEU A 53 -12.89 -3.74 -0.19
CA LEU A 53 -12.96 -5.07 -0.80
C LEU A 53 -11.96 -5.21 -1.94
N THR A 54 -11.95 -4.24 -2.86
CA THR A 54 -11.04 -4.25 -4.01
C THR A 54 -9.57 -4.26 -3.57
N LEU A 55 -9.22 -3.49 -2.53
CA LEU A 55 -7.85 -3.46 -2.00
C LEU A 55 -7.45 -4.79 -1.36
N ALA A 56 -8.37 -5.48 -0.69
CA ALA A 56 -8.11 -6.80 -0.14
C ALA A 56 -7.82 -7.82 -1.25
N ASP A 57 -8.61 -7.83 -2.32
CA ASP A 57 -8.41 -8.71 -3.48
C ASP A 57 -7.05 -8.44 -4.15
N ILE A 58 -6.68 -7.17 -4.38
CA ILE A 58 -5.39 -6.79 -4.96
C ILE A 58 -4.22 -7.27 -4.07
N ALA A 59 -4.36 -7.13 -2.75
CA ALA A 59 -3.33 -7.57 -1.81
C ALA A 59 -3.16 -9.09 -1.83
N ASP A 60 -4.26 -9.84 -1.86
CA ASP A 60 -4.24 -11.30 -1.95
C ASP A 60 -3.56 -11.78 -3.24
N ASP A 61 -3.97 -11.23 -4.39
CA ASP A 61 -3.37 -11.54 -5.70
C ASP A 61 -1.85 -11.29 -5.70
N TYR A 62 -1.41 -10.17 -5.12
CA TYR A 62 0.02 -9.85 -5.02
C TYR A 62 0.79 -10.85 -4.16
N VAL A 63 0.21 -11.26 -3.02
CA VAL A 63 0.80 -12.26 -2.12
C VAL A 63 0.90 -13.61 -2.82
N MET A 64 -0.13 -14.06 -3.52
CA MET A 64 -0.12 -15.30 -4.29
C MET A 64 0.95 -15.27 -5.39
N ALA A 65 1.05 -14.17 -6.14
CA ALA A 65 2.08 -14.00 -7.17
C ALA A 65 3.51 -13.94 -6.58
N LEU A 66 3.68 -13.38 -5.38
CA LEU A 66 4.96 -13.40 -4.68
C LEU A 66 5.33 -14.82 -4.24
N ALA A 67 4.39 -15.58 -3.68
CA ALA A 67 4.60 -16.95 -3.26
C ALA A 67 5.01 -17.85 -4.44
N GLY A 68 4.36 -17.70 -5.61
CA GLY A 68 4.74 -18.42 -6.83
C GLY A 68 6.18 -18.15 -7.25
N ARG A 69 6.62 -16.87 -7.25
CA ARG A 69 8.00 -16.48 -7.59
C ARG A 69 9.04 -16.99 -6.59
N VAL A 70 8.66 -17.16 -5.32
CA VAL A 70 9.55 -17.72 -4.29
C VAL A 70 9.69 -19.23 -4.46
N ALA A 71 8.62 -19.92 -4.86
CA ALA A 71 8.64 -21.37 -5.04
C ALA A 71 9.43 -21.84 -6.28
N GLU A 72 9.57 -20.99 -7.30
CA GLU A 72 10.36 -21.27 -8.50
C GLU A 72 11.88 -21.07 -8.32
N LYS A 73 12.32 -20.65 -7.13
CA LYS A 73 13.70 -20.26 -6.83
C LYS A 73 14.39 -21.24 -5.89
#